data_AF-V4JKR6-F1
#
_entry.id   AF-V4JKR6-F1
#
_cell.length_a   1.000
_cell.length_b   1.000
_cell.length_c   1.000
_cell.angle_alpha   90.00
_cell.angle_beta   90.00
_cell.angle_gamma   90.00
#
_symmetry.space_group_name_H-M   'P 1'
#
loop_
_entity.id
_entity.type
_entity.pdbx_description
1 polymer ?
#
loop_
_entity_poly.entity_id
_entity_poly.type
_entity_poly.pdbx_seq_one_letter_code
_entity_poly.pdbx_strand_id
1 'polypeptide(L)'
;SRRKRLVPHLYRALYATAVDPTTGTAKDKSLRGIEVVVPLQLAATVEPMPGPTLPPTDWPERLRAVLPLIDAVGALRNRGLGRAVFSLEDV
;
A
#
# COMPACT_ATOMS: atom_id res chain seq x y z
N SER A 1 24.40 -7.66 -9.58
CA SER A 1 23.56 -8.65 -8.88
C SER A 1 22.25 -8.83 -9.63
N ARG A 2 21.87 -10.08 -9.99
CA ARG A 2 20.64 -10.40 -10.75
C ARG A 2 19.36 -9.81 -10.12
N ARG A 3 19.31 -9.68 -8.79
CA ARG A 3 18.16 -9.12 -8.05
C ARG A 3 17.82 -7.69 -8.44
N LYS A 4 18.83 -6.81 -8.63
CA LYS A 4 18.61 -5.41 -9.02
C LYS A 4 17.95 -5.25 -10.40
N ARG A 5 18.14 -6.23 -11.30
CA ARG A 5 17.53 -6.23 -12.63
C ARG A 5 16.05 -6.60 -12.64
N LEU A 6 15.55 -7.20 -11.57
CA LEU A 6 14.16 -7.67 -11.48
C LEU A 6 13.24 -6.65 -10.79
N VAL A 7 13.80 -5.70 -10.04
CA VAL A 7 13.06 -4.65 -9.32
C VAL A 7 12.07 -3.88 -10.22
N PRO A 8 12.42 -3.48 -11.47
CA PRO A 8 11.47 -2.80 -12.33
C PRO A 8 10.18 -3.59 -12.63
N HIS A 9 10.23 -4.93 -12.53
CA HIS A 9 9.07 -5.79 -12.77
C HIS A 9 8.14 -5.92 -11.56
N LEU A 10 8.49 -5.32 -10.40
CA LEU A 10 7.60 -5.22 -9.24
C LEU A 10 6.61 -4.06 -9.37
N TYR A 11 6.73 -3.25 -10.42
CA TYR A 11 5.95 -2.03 -10.60
C TYR A 11 5.28 -1.99 -11.98
N ARG A 12 4.19 -1.24 -12.04
CA ARG A 12 3.44 -0.93 -13.27
C ARG A 12 3.19 0.57 -13.34
N ALA A 13 3.37 1.15 -14.52
CA ALA A 13 2.95 2.52 -14.80
C ALA A 13 1.45 2.55 -15.14
N LEU A 14 0.71 3.44 -14.49
CA LEU A 14 -0.66 3.81 -14.84
C LEU A 14 -0.69 5.28 -15.21
N TYR A 15 -1.53 5.64 -16.18
CA TYR A 15 -1.72 7.02 -16.61
C TYR A 15 -3.19 7.39 -16.47
N ALA A 16 -3.44 8.58 -15.94
CA ALA A 16 -4.78 9.13 -15.79
C ALA A 16 -4.79 10.58 -16.28
N THR A 17 -5.87 10.98 -16.93
CA THR A 17 -6.11 12.36 -17.38
C THR A 17 -7.52 12.77 -17.02
N ALA A 18 -7.76 14.06 -16.80
CA ALA A 18 -9.11 14.56 -16.57
C ALA A 18 -9.76 14.85 -17.93
N VAL A 19 -11.00 14.38 -18.11
CA VAL A 19 -11.79 14.67 -19.30
C VAL A 19 -12.70 15.86 -19.00
N ASP A 20 -12.77 16.82 -19.93
CA ASP A 20 -13.73 17.90 -19.90
C ASP A 20 -15.14 17.36 -20.20
N PRO A 21 -16.12 17.55 -19.31
CA PRO A 21 -17.45 16.97 -19.48
C PRO A 21 -18.25 17.63 -20.60
N THR A 22 -17.89 18.84 -21.03
CA THR A 22 -18.60 19.59 -22.07
C THR A 22 -18.03 19.27 -23.45
N THR A 23 -16.71 19.25 -23.59
CA THR A 23 -16.05 19.04 -24.89
C THR A 23 -15.65 17.58 -25.15
N GLY A 24 -15.60 16.75 -24.11
CA GLY A 24 -15.10 15.37 -24.18
C GLY A 24 -13.59 15.27 -24.39
N THR A 25 -12.86 16.40 -24.36
CA THR A 25 -11.41 16.44 -24.58
C THR A 25 -10.63 16.34 -23.27
N ALA A 26 -9.36 15.97 -23.33
CA ALA A 26 -8.50 16.02 -22.14
C ALA A 26 -8.29 17.46 -21.67
N LYS A 27 -8.44 17.71 -20.36
CA LYS A 27 -8.14 19.01 -19.77
C LYS A 27 -6.63 19.28 -19.85
N ASP A 28 -6.27 20.52 -20.16
CA ASP A 28 -4.87 20.92 -20.24
C ASP A 28 -4.12 20.61 -18.94
N LYS A 29 -2.88 20.11 -19.08
CA LYS A 29 -1.98 19.73 -17.97
C LYS A 29 -2.60 18.80 -16.93
N SER A 30 -3.61 17.99 -17.29
CA SER A 30 -4.24 17.05 -16.36
C SER A 30 -3.68 15.62 -16.42
N LEU A 31 -2.87 15.30 -17.43
CA LEU A 31 -2.21 14.01 -17.54
C LEU A 31 -1.25 13.78 -16.36
N ARG A 32 -1.39 12.64 -15.69
CA ARG A 32 -0.54 12.18 -14.58
C ARG A 32 -0.16 10.74 -14.81
N GLY A 33 1.13 10.44 -14.65
CA GLY A 33 1.62 9.08 -14.51
C GLY A 33 1.80 8.74 -13.03
N ILE A 34 1.46 7.53 -12.65
CA ILE A 34 1.74 6.98 -11.32
C ILE A 34 2.38 5.60 -11.48
N GLU A 35 3.32 5.29 -10.59
CA GLU A 35 3.87 3.95 -10.46
C GLU A 35 3.15 3.23 -9.33
N VAL A 36 2.65 2.02 -9.61
CA VAL A 36 1.98 1.18 -8.62
C VAL A 36 2.70 -0.14 -8.52
N VAL A 37 2.79 -0.69 -7.31
CA VAL A 37 3.33 -2.02 -7.09
C VAL A 37 2.35 -3.07 -7.64
N VAL A 38 2.87 -4.16 -8.20
CA VAL A 38 2.06 -5.33 -8.53
C VAL A 38 1.54 -6.00 -7.25
N PRO A 39 0.51 -6.87 -7.30
CA PRO A 39 0.12 -7.67 -6.14
C PRO A 39 1.28 -8.54 -5.65
N LEU A 40 1.62 -8.41 -4.38
CA LEU A 40 2.73 -9.11 -3.73
C LEU A 40 2.33 -9.48 -2.30
N GLN A 41 3.00 -10.48 -1.74
CA GLN A 41 3.02 -10.73 -0.30
C GLN A 41 4.29 -10.12 0.29
N LEU A 42 4.13 -9.30 1.32
CA LEU A 42 5.21 -8.65 2.05
C LEU A 42 5.15 -9.07 3.51
N ALA A 43 6.31 -9.27 4.12
CA ALA A 43 6.44 -9.59 5.53
C ALA A 43 7.31 -8.53 6.22
N ALA A 44 6.98 -8.21 7.46
CA ALA A 44 7.75 -7.32 8.32
C ALA A 44 7.65 -7.80 9.76
N THR A 45 8.74 -7.65 10.51
CA THR A 45 8.76 -7.94 11.96
C THR A 45 8.24 -6.73 12.73
N VAL A 46 7.34 -6.98 13.68
CA VAL A 46 6.85 -5.97 14.63
C VAL A 46 7.41 -6.30 15.99
N GLU A 47 8.14 -5.35 16.58
CA GLU A 47 8.81 -5.52 17.87
C GLU A 47 8.47 -4.36 18.82
N PRO A 48 8.38 -4.62 20.13
CA PRO A 48 8.31 -3.57 21.13
C PRO A 48 9.48 -2.60 21.02
N MET A 49 9.20 -1.30 21.05
CA MET A 49 10.26 -0.31 21.13
C MET A 49 10.88 -0.32 22.55
N PRO A 50 12.21 -0.30 22.68
CA PRO A 50 12.85 -0.16 23.98
C PRO A 50 12.45 1.15 24.65
N GLY A 51 11.96 1.10 25.89
CA GLY A 51 11.49 2.27 26.62
C GLY A 51 11.17 1.97 28.07
N PRO A 52 10.90 3.00 28.90
CA PRO A 52 10.58 2.82 30.32
C PRO A 52 9.24 2.11 30.54
N THR A 53 8.35 2.14 29.55
CA THR A 53 7.05 1.50 29.58
C THR A 53 7.07 0.29 28.66
N LEU A 54 6.88 -0.89 29.23
CA LEU A 54 6.66 -2.11 28.45
C LEU A 54 5.31 -2.02 27.73
N PRO A 55 5.18 -2.57 26.51
CA PRO A 55 3.87 -2.68 25.88
C PRO A 55 2.95 -3.56 26.75
N PRO A 56 1.62 -3.39 26.64
CA PRO A 56 0.67 -4.32 27.22
C PRO A 56 0.98 -5.75 26.78
N THR A 57 0.85 -6.74 27.67
CA THR A 57 1.15 -8.14 27.34
C THR A 57 0.26 -8.71 26.24
N ASP A 58 -0.92 -8.10 26.02
CA ASP A 58 -1.92 -8.46 25.01
C ASP A 58 -1.80 -7.65 23.71
N TRP A 59 -0.68 -6.95 23.49
CA TRP A 59 -0.49 -6.17 22.26
C TRP A 59 -0.61 -6.99 20.96
N PRO A 60 -0.17 -8.27 20.88
CA PRO A 60 -0.35 -9.07 19.67
C PRO A 60 -1.83 -9.34 19.37
N GLU A 61 -2.62 -9.64 20.40
CA GLU A 61 -4.06 -9.89 20.29
C GLU A 61 -4.80 -8.62 19.86
N ARG A 62 -4.40 -7.47 20.42
CA ARG A 62 -4.92 -6.16 20.00
C ARG A 62 -4.62 -5.89 18.54
N LEU A 63 -3.41 -6.18 18.06
CA LEU A 63 -3.08 -6.06 16.64
C LEU A 63 -3.92 -7.01 15.79
N ARG A 64 -4.03 -8.29 16.15
CA ARG A 64 -4.88 -9.26 15.43
C ARG A 64 -6.32 -8.77 15.28
N ALA A 65 -6.86 -8.10 16.31
CA ALA A 65 -8.21 -7.55 16.26
C ALA A 65 -8.36 -6.35 15.30
N VAL A 66 -7.33 -5.51 15.14
CA VAL A 66 -7.42 -4.29 14.31
C VAL A 66 -6.88 -4.45 12.90
N LEU A 67 -5.99 -5.42 12.63
CA LEU A 67 -5.42 -5.64 11.29
C LEU A 67 -6.49 -5.85 10.20
N PRO A 68 -7.59 -6.60 10.42
CA PRO A 68 -8.66 -6.73 9.43
C PRO A 68 -9.39 -5.42 9.11
N LEU A 69 -9.27 -4.38 9.95
CA LEU A 69 -9.87 -3.07 9.72
C LEU A 69 -9.07 -2.24 8.70
N ILE A 70 -7.83 -2.65 8.39
CA ILE A 70 -6.99 -2.01 7.38
C ILE A 70 -7.34 -2.62 6.02
N ASP A 71 -8.02 -1.86 5.18
CA ASP A 71 -8.49 -2.33 3.87
C ASP A 71 -7.62 -1.88 2.69
N ALA A 72 -6.76 -0.87 2.90
CA ALA A 72 -5.82 -0.36 1.91
C ALA A 72 -4.61 0.34 2.54
N VAL A 73 -3.48 0.32 1.83
CA VAL A 73 -2.25 1.08 2.13
C VAL A 73 -1.92 2.03 1.01
N GLY A 74 -1.43 3.21 1.38
CA GLY A 74 -0.97 4.22 0.43
C GLY A 74 -2.11 5.12 -0.06
N ALA A 75 -1.90 5.73 -1.22
CA ALA A 75 -2.81 6.71 -1.79
C ALA A 75 -3.83 6.10 -2.76
N LEU A 76 -4.79 6.91 -3.22
CA LEU A 76 -5.73 6.56 -4.30
C LEU A 76 -6.65 5.36 -4.00
N ARG A 77 -6.95 5.08 -2.73
CA ARG A 77 -7.92 4.04 -2.31
C ARG A 77 -9.28 4.16 -2.98
N ASN A 78 -9.77 5.39 -3.18
CA ASN A 78 -11.05 5.68 -3.85
C ASN A 78 -11.03 5.31 -5.35
N ARG A 79 -9.86 4.95 -5.90
CA ARG A 79 -9.67 4.49 -7.29
C ARG A 79 -9.29 3.01 -7.34
N GLY A 80 -9.52 2.26 -6.27
CA GLY A 80 -9.27 0.82 -6.19
C GLY A 80 -7.80 0.43 -6.01
N LEU A 81 -6.89 1.38 -5.77
CA LEU A 81 -5.48 1.11 -5.54
C LEU A 81 -5.18 0.87 -4.06
N GLY A 82 -4.10 0.12 -3.79
CA GLY A 82 -3.58 -0.08 -2.44
C GLY A 82 -4.31 -1.10 -1.59
N ARG A 83 -5.31 -1.83 -2.13
CA ARG A 83 -6.03 -2.87 -1.38
C ARG A 83 -5.06 -3.93 -0.87
N ALA A 84 -5.17 -4.24 0.42
CA ALA A 84 -4.29 -5.18 1.09
C ALA A 84 -5.06 -5.96 2.15
N VAL A 85 -4.55 -7.14 2.47
CA VAL A 85 -5.03 -7.97 3.59
C VAL A 85 -3.86 -8.16 4.53
N PHE A 86 -4.12 -8.00 5.82
CA PHE A 86 -3.13 -8.11 6.86
C PHE A 86 -3.40 -9.31 7.75
N SER A 87 -2.33 -9.97 8.15
CA SER A 87 -2.34 -11.02 9.16
C SER A 87 -1.10 -10.88 10.03
N LEU A 88 -1.18 -11.40 11.25
CA LEU A 88 -0.05 -11.49 12.18
C LEU A 88 0.34 -12.96 12.31
N GLU A 89 1.58 -13.27 11.97
CA GLU A 89 2.17 -14.60 12.11
C GLU A 89 3.05 -14.62 13.37
N ASP A 90 2.98 -15.72 14.12
CA ASP A 90 3.89 -15.98 15.23
C ASP A 90 5.24 -16.46 14.67
N VAL A 91 6.35 -16.03 15.30
CA VAL A 91 7.71 -16.41 14.90
C VAL A 91 8.14 -17.69 15.61
#